data_AF-A0A8J7PU63-F1
#
_entry.id   AF-A0A8J7PU63-F1
#
_cell.length_a   1.000
_cell.length_b   1.000
_cell.length_c   1.000
_cell.angle_alpha   90.00
_cell.angle_beta   90.00
_cell.angle_gamma   90.00
#
_symmetry.space_group_name_H-M   'P 1'
#
loop_
_entity.id
_entity.type
_entity.pdbx_description
1 polymer ?
#
loop_
_entity_poly.entity_id
_entity_poly.type
_entity_poly.pdbx_seq_one_letter_code
_entity_poly.pdbx_strand_id
1 'polypeptide(L)'
;MPKTSPLRFTTAKDSRRHGLIGAALMIALLLVLFALRGFVLVGITTGLADCPWCMGATAIQQDASILALLLALTGLSLLSARYLLQLPWVLLSALLLLAYAVDAILLKTLVQHLYLLDIVKFGKELDAIGRFGNVLIASNTGKWMAIGMVAGLLILIVAILPRPRRPQLALACFVAAAAFFLVGLWQPMTMKYINFPLLQNFIVANLEDSVDRRYSAAYTEALRKEYKPLAPVCEAGRALRPNIIVIAVESLSTYHSKLFGQVNDYTPHLDAIARENAYFPDFIANGFTTDGGLIALITGKPPIPILGRYESAEAFSGFESPKGALPEIVHAHGYTAHFFTTGDLGFLNKSKWLKELGFDSWEGAEQPFYNGWKRRHFKAAEDKALYQRFLQWLDARQNDSTPWLAFMLTVSTHPPFVNPENESFDEAGAFTYADKQIGMLYDELAKRDFFRNGVLMISGDHRSMTPLSAAEFRHFGDSALARTPFVVATQLPIARGAVAGKFQQVDVTPSIDELIGDRACRSAGQGTFLSMPPQPAHFVAHARSDRRSEVDVYFGNQQASIVLAGDQSRWVGPKPDDWKQIMDGITLERIDRGTAKENYIDLLIDSFAPKPAESKAPPAPSAAH
;
A
#
# COMPACT_ATOMS: atom_id res chain seq x y z
N MET A 1 -34.08 -4.00 -58.32
CA MET A 1 -32.72 -3.62 -57.86
C MET A 1 -32.84 -2.47 -56.87
N PRO A 2 -32.41 -2.63 -55.61
CA PRO A 2 -32.48 -1.56 -54.62
C PRO A 2 -31.39 -0.52 -54.89
N LYS A 3 -31.75 0.75 -54.83
CA LYS A 3 -30.82 1.90 -54.92
C LYS A 3 -29.91 1.89 -53.69
N THR A 4 -28.64 1.57 -53.88
CA THR A 4 -27.59 1.81 -52.89
C THR A 4 -27.41 3.31 -52.72
N SER A 5 -27.66 3.81 -51.52
CA SER A 5 -27.35 5.18 -51.12
C SER A 5 -25.83 5.32 -51.01
N PRO A 6 -25.18 6.35 -51.59
CA PRO A 6 -23.74 6.52 -51.42
C PRO A 6 -23.45 6.95 -49.98
N LEU A 7 -22.53 6.24 -49.31
CA LEU A 7 -21.95 6.68 -48.04
C LEU A 7 -21.39 8.10 -48.20
N ARG A 8 -21.99 9.08 -47.52
CA ARG A 8 -21.47 10.46 -47.46
C ARG A 8 -20.15 10.45 -46.69
N PHE A 9 -19.03 10.65 -47.38
CA PHE A 9 -17.77 11.02 -46.75
C PHE A 9 -17.93 12.42 -46.12
N THR A 10 -17.65 12.53 -44.83
CA THR A 10 -17.67 13.78 -44.06
C THR A 10 -16.74 14.82 -44.68
N THR A 11 -17.21 16.05 -44.90
CA THR A 11 -16.39 17.10 -45.51
C THR A 11 -15.31 17.61 -44.54
N ALA A 12 -14.20 18.17 -45.05
CA ALA A 12 -13.15 18.75 -44.20
C ALA A 12 -13.67 19.90 -43.30
N LYS A 13 -14.72 20.60 -43.74
CA LYS A 13 -15.41 21.65 -42.96
C LYS A 13 -16.22 21.04 -41.80
N ASP A 14 -16.89 19.92 -42.03
CA ASP A 14 -17.59 19.18 -40.98
C ASP A 14 -16.60 18.63 -39.97
N SER A 15 -15.50 18.02 -40.41
CA SER A 15 -14.44 17.52 -39.53
C SER A 15 -13.88 18.62 -38.61
N ARG A 16 -13.63 19.82 -39.16
CA ARG A 16 -13.19 20.99 -38.38
C ARG A 16 -14.20 21.50 -37.35
N ARG A 17 -15.48 21.43 -37.66
CA ARG A 17 -16.56 21.79 -36.73
C ARG A 17 -16.66 20.77 -35.60
N HIS A 18 -16.58 19.48 -35.91
CA HIS A 18 -16.59 18.42 -34.90
C HIS A 18 -15.36 18.48 -33.99
N GLY A 19 -14.18 18.84 -34.51
CA GLY A 19 -13.00 19.06 -33.66
C GLY A 19 -13.14 20.21 -32.66
N LEU A 20 -13.83 21.30 -33.02
CA LEU A 20 -14.19 22.38 -32.07
C LEU A 20 -15.18 21.90 -31.00
N ILE A 21 -16.18 21.12 -31.42
CA ILE A 21 -17.15 20.52 -30.49
C ILE A 21 -16.42 19.60 -29.52
N GLY A 22 -15.52 18.74 -30.00
CA GLY A 22 -14.69 17.88 -29.18
C GLY A 22 -13.83 18.66 -28.17
N ALA A 23 -13.26 19.82 -28.57
CA ALA A 23 -12.55 20.71 -27.66
C ALA A 23 -13.43 21.21 -26.50
N ALA A 24 -14.64 21.68 -26.82
CA ALA A 24 -15.58 22.15 -25.81
C ALA A 24 -16.07 21.01 -24.90
N LEU A 25 -16.32 19.83 -25.48
CA LEU A 25 -16.72 18.63 -24.73
C LEU A 25 -15.62 18.14 -23.78
N MET A 26 -14.34 18.26 -24.14
CA MET A 26 -13.22 17.95 -23.25
C MET A 26 -13.21 18.84 -22.00
N ILE A 27 -13.42 20.16 -22.18
CA ILE A 27 -13.49 21.11 -21.06
C ILE A 27 -14.71 20.81 -20.19
N ALA A 28 -15.88 20.58 -20.81
CA ALA A 28 -17.10 20.22 -20.08
C ALA A 28 -16.94 18.90 -19.30
N LEU A 29 -16.31 17.89 -19.90
CA LEU A 29 -16.00 16.62 -19.25
C LEU A 29 -15.10 16.82 -18.03
N LEU A 30 -14.05 17.65 -18.13
CA LEU A 30 -13.19 17.95 -16.97
C LEU A 30 -13.99 18.59 -15.83
N LEU A 31 -14.86 19.55 -16.13
CA LEU A 31 -15.69 20.21 -15.12
C LEU A 31 -16.67 19.23 -14.44
N VAL A 32 -17.22 18.28 -15.20
CA VAL A 32 -18.05 17.20 -14.62
C VAL A 32 -17.20 16.31 -13.70
N LEU A 33 -15.98 15.94 -14.11
CA LEU A 33 -15.08 15.16 -13.28
C LEU A 33 -14.62 15.93 -12.03
N PHE A 34 -14.44 17.26 -12.10
CA PHE A 34 -14.15 18.13 -10.95
C PHE A 34 -15.28 18.08 -9.93
N ALA A 35 -16.52 18.29 -10.38
CA ALA A 35 -17.69 18.24 -9.51
C ALA A 35 -17.86 16.84 -8.90
N LEU A 36 -17.64 15.78 -9.68
CA LEU A 36 -17.68 14.41 -9.21
C LEU A 36 -16.62 14.15 -8.15
N ARG A 37 -15.36 14.54 -8.38
CA ARG A 37 -14.27 14.39 -7.42
C ARG A 37 -14.56 15.16 -6.13
N GLY A 38 -15.02 16.42 -6.24
CA GLY A 38 -15.44 17.22 -5.09
C GLY A 38 -16.54 16.51 -4.28
N PHE A 39 -17.57 15.96 -4.94
CA PHE A 39 -18.62 15.18 -4.29
C PHE A 39 -18.10 13.91 -3.61
N VAL A 40 -17.20 13.17 -4.28
CA VAL A 40 -16.56 11.98 -3.72
C VAL A 40 -15.78 12.36 -2.45
N LEU A 41 -14.99 13.42 -2.49
CA LEU A 41 -14.22 13.89 -1.35
C LEU A 41 -15.09 14.41 -0.22
N VAL A 42 -16.21 15.10 -0.50
CA VAL A 42 -17.21 15.42 0.52
C VAL A 42 -17.69 14.14 1.19
N GLY A 43 -18.07 13.11 0.44
CA GLY A 43 -18.49 11.82 1.02
C GLY A 43 -17.42 11.15 1.87
N ILE A 44 -16.16 11.16 1.43
CA ILE A 44 -14.99 10.63 2.13
C ILE A 44 -14.71 11.41 3.42
N THR A 45 -14.88 12.72 3.40
CA THR A 45 -14.53 13.64 4.49
C THR A 45 -15.72 14.09 5.33
N THR A 46 -16.92 13.56 5.06
CA THR A 46 -18.14 13.90 5.80
C THR A 46 -17.98 13.48 7.26
N GLY A 47 -18.28 14.41 8.18
CA GLY A 47 -18.10 14.18 9.61
C GLY A 47 -16.67 14.35 10.11
N LEU A 48 -15.71 14.64 9.20
CA LEU A 48 -14.36 15.01 9.58
C LEU A 48 -14.29 16.51 9.86
N ALA A 49 -14.77 17.36 8.95
CA ALA A 49 -14.76 18.82 9.13
C ALA A 49 -16.10 19.38 9.62
N ASP A 50 -16.03 20.46 10.43
CA ASP A 50 -17.19 21.26 10.86
C ASP A 50 -17.95 21.89 9.67
N CYS A 51 -17.34 21.86 8.49
CA CYS A 51 -17.92 22.30 7.23
C CYS A 51 -17.88 21.15 6.21
N PRO A 52 -19.02 20.49 5.94
CA PRO A 52 -19.09 19.35 5.03
C PRO A 52 -18.61 19.66 3.60
N TRP A 53 -18.77 20.91 3.14
CA TRP A 53 -18.41 21.32 1.78
C TRP A 53 -17.01 21.92 1.63
N CYS A 54 -16.35 22.30 2.73
CA CYS A 54 -15.07 23.01 2.65
C CYS A 54 -13.96 22.13 2.06
N MET A 55 -14.02 20.82 2.29
CA MET A 55 -13.05 19.87 1.74
C MET A 55 -13.24 19.68 0.24
N GLY A 56 -14.49 19.53 -0.22
CA GLY A 56 -14.80 19.49 -1.65
C GLY A 56 -14.40 20.78 -2.37
N ALA A 57 -14.61 21.94 -1.74
CA ALA A 57 -14.19 23.23 -2.28
C ALA A 57 -12.67 23.36 -2.36
N THR A 58 -11.95 22.92 -1.32
CA THR A 58 -10.47 22.92 -1.31
C THR A 58 -9.94 22.00 -2.39
N ALA A 59 -10.51 20.81 -2.53
CA ALA A 59 -10.14 19.87 -3.58
C ALA A 59 -10.32 20.45 -5.00
N ILE A 60 -11.46 21.09 -5.26
CA ILE A 60 -11.73 21.77 -6.54
C ILE A 60 -10.73 22.92 -6.78
N GLN A 61 -10.34 23.63 -5.72
CA GLN A 61 -9.31 24.67 -5.79
C GLN A 61 -7.93 24.07 -6.13
N GLN A 62 -7.54 22.93 -5.56
CA GLN A 62 -6.31 22.21 -5.95
C GLN A 62 -6.35 21.74 -7.41
N ASP A 63 -7.52 21.31 -7.90
CA ASP A 63 -7.69 20.86 -9.28
C ASP A 63 -7.69 22.01 -10.30
N ALA A 64 -7.84 23.26 -9.87
CA ALA A 64 -7.85 24.42 -10.76
C ALA A 64 -6.61 24.47 -11.69
N SER A 65 -5.47 23.97 -11.20
CA SER A 65 -4.24 23.82 -11.99
C SER A 65 -4.37 22.86 -13.18
N ILE A 66 -5.14 21.78 -13.06
CA ILE A 66 -5.42 20.83 -14.14
C ILE A 66 -6.31 21.47 -15.21
N LEU A 67 -7.33 22.24 -14.79
CA LEU A 67 -8.19 22.97 -15.72
C LEU A 67 -7.39 24.06 -16.45
N ALA A 68 -6.51 24.77 -15.74
CA ALA A 68 -5.59 25.72 -16.35
C ALA A 68 -4.74 25.06 -17.44
N LEU A 69 -4.17 23.88 -17.15
CA LEU A 69 -3.37 23.13 -18.12
C LEU A 69 -4.18 22.69 -19.34
N LEU A 70 -5.39 22.13 -19.15
CA LEU A 70 -6.26 21.73 -20.26
C LEU A 70 -6.64 22.91 -21.17
N LEU A 71 -6.95 24.06 -20.56
CA LEU A 71 -7.26 25.29 -21.28
C LEU A 71 -6.05 25.81 -22.07
N ALA A 72 -4.86 25.80 -21.48
CA ALA A 72 -3.63 26.20 -22.16
C ALA A 72 -3.31 25.29 -23.36
N LEU A 73 -3.40 23.96 -23.20
CA LEU A 73 -3.22 22.99 -24.29
C LEU A 73 -4.26 23.19 -25.41
N THR A 74 -5.52 23.46 -25.04
CA THR A 74 -6.58 23.78 -26.00
C THR A 74 -6.28 25.07 -26.74
N GLY A 75 -5.78 26.10 -26.05
CA GLY A 75 -5.33 27.36 -26.67
C GLY A 75 -4.22 27.15 -27.69
N LEU A 76 -3.20 26.34 -27.35
CA LEU A 76 -2.10 25.99 -28.27
C LEU A 76 -2.61 25.25 -29.51
N SER A 77 -3.53 24.30 -29.35
CA SER A 77 -4.21 23.63 -30.47
C SER A 77 -4.94 24.62 -31.39
N LEU A 78 -5.60 25.63 -30.83
CA LEU A 78 -6.35 26.64 -31.59
C LEU A 78 -5.46 27.69 -32.29
N LEU A 79 -4.19 27.83 -31.89
CA LEU A 79 -3.19 28.67 -32.59
C LEU A 79 -2.56 27.95 -33.79
N SER A 80 -2.50 26.62 -33.74
CA SER A 80 -1.88 25.79 -34.78
C SER A 80 -2.72 25.76 -36.06
N ALA A 81 -2.13 26.19 -37.18
CA ALA A 81 -2.79 26.20 -38.49
C ALA A 81 -2.83 24.82 -39.17
N ARG A 82 -1.89 23.92 -38.82
CA ARG A 82 -1.74 22.59 -39.43
C ARG A 82 -2.14 21.53 -38.41
N TYR A 83 -2.86 20.49 -38.86
CA TYR A 83 -3.31 19.40 -38.00
C TYR A 83 -2.15 18.69 -37.27
N LEU A 84 -1.03 18.43 -37.96
CA LEU A 84 0.15 17.83 -37.34
C LEU A 84 0.74 18.67 -36.19
N LEU A 85 0.52 19.98 -36.20
CA LEU A 85 0.93 20.89 -35.11
C LEU A 85 -0.15 21.03 -34.02
N GLN A 86 -1.36 20.53 -34.26
CA GLN A 86 -2.44 20.44 -33.28
C GLN A 86 -2.34 19.15 -32.48
N LEU A 87 -1.97 18.07 -33.16
CA LEU A 87 -2.01 16.71 -32.64
C LEU A 87 -1.31 16.53 -31.28
N PRO A 88 -0.07 17.04 -31.05
CA PRO A 88 0.60 16.88 -29.77
C PRO A 88 -0.21 17.47 -28.60
N TRP A 89 -0.77 18.67 -28.78
CA TRP A 89 -1.55 19.36 -27.74
C TRP A 89 -2.88 18.64 -27.45
N VAL A 90 -3.51 18.09 -28.48
CA VAL A 90 -4.74 17.32 -28.35
C VAL A 90 -4.49 15.99 -27.65
N LEU A 91 -3.42 15.29 -28.00
CA LEU A 91 -3.02 14.03 -27.35
C LEU A 91 -2.66 14.26 -25.87
N LEU A 92 -1.92 15.33 -25.56
CA LEU A 92 -1.63 15.72 -24.18
C LEU A 92 -2.91 16.04 -23.39
N SER A 93 -3.86 16.74 -24.01
CA SER A 93 -5.17 17.04 -23.40
C SER A 93 -5.97 15.76 -23.10
N ALA A 94 -5.97 14.81 -24.05
CA ALA A 94 -6.64 13.53 -23.90
C ALA A 94 -6.00 12.67 -22.80
N LEU A 95 -4.66 12.62 -22.76
CA LEU A 95 -3.91 11.89 -21.73
C LEU A 95 -4.16 12.48 -20.34
N LEU A 96 -4.17 13.81 -20.21
CA LEU A 96 -4.48 14.50 -18.96
C LEU A 96 -5.88 14.14 -18.44
N LEU A 97 -6.89 14.14 -19.32
CA LEU A 97 -8.26 13.77 -18.99
C LEU A 97 -8.38 12.31 -18.56
N LEU A 98 -7.70 11.40 -19.28
CA LEU A 98 -7.70 9.98 -18.96
C LEU A 98 -7.05 9.74 -17.59
N ALA A 99 -5.88 10.34 -17.35
CA ALA A 99 -5.18 10.24 -16.06
C ALA A 99 -6.03 10.78 -14.91
N TYR A 100 -6.68 11.94 -15.09
CA TYR A 100 -7.56 12.51 -14.07
C TYR A 100 -8.80 11.64 -13.79
N ALA A 101 -9.39 11.04 -14.83
CA ALA A 101 -10.50 10.11 -14.66
C ALA A 101 -10.06 8.85 -13.88
N VAL A 102 -8.88 8.29 -14.20
CA VAL A 102 -8.31 7.14 -13.47
C VAL A 102 -8.01 7.51 -12.02
N ASP A 103 -7.42 8.68 -11.75
CA ASP A 103 -7.18 9.16 -10.38
C ASP A 103 -8.48 9.27 -9.58
N ALA A 104 -9.54 9.84 -10.16
CA ALA A 104 -10.84 9.92 -9.48
C ALA A 104 -11.44 8.54 -9.17
N ILE A 105 -11.23 7.56 -10.05
CA ILE A 105 -11.62 6.16 -9.81
C ILE A 105 -10.83 5.59 -8.63
N LEU A 106 -9.50 5.70 -8.67
CA LEU A 106 -8.62 5.20 -7.61
C LEU A 106 -8.93 5.84 -6.26
N LEU A 107 -9.17 7.16 -6.23
CA LEU A 107 -9.53 7.88 -5.01
C LEU A 107 -10.86 7.38 -4.44
N LYS A 108 -11.84 7.06 -5.30
CA LYS A 108 -13.13 6.52 -4.85
C LYS A 108 -13.02 5.10 -4.30
N THR A 109 -12.14 4.28 -4.88
CA THR A 109 -12.09 2.84 -4.60
C THR A 109 -11.05 2.45 -3.57
N LEU A 110 -9.92 3.16 -3.53
CA LEU A 110 -8.74 2.86 -2.71
C LEU A 110 -8.33 4.02 -1.81
N VAL A 111 -8.98 5.19 -1.93
CA VAL A 111 -8.61 6.41 -1.19
C VAL A 111 -7.13 6.76 -1.41
N GLN A 112 -6.66 6.55 -2.65
CA GLN A 112 -5.29 6.83 -3.07
C GLN A 112 -5.27 7.55 -4.41
N HIS A 113 -4.22 8.35 -4.63
CA HIS A 113 -3.96 9.00 -5.90
C HIS A 113 -3.31 8.07 -6.91
N LEU A 114 -3.49 8.38 -8.19
CA LEU A 114 -2.71 7.82 -9.28
C LEU A 114 -1.25 8.30 -9.16
N TYR A 115 -0.38 7.44 -8.66
CA TYR A 115 1.06 7.61 -8.82
C TYR A 115 1.50 7.00 -10.15
N LEU A 116 2.24 7.77 -10.97
CA LEU A 116 2.67 7.32 -12.29
C LEU A 116 3.55 6.07 -12.23
N LEU A 117 4.34 5.95 -11.16
CA LEU A 117 5.18 4.78 -10.90
C LEU A 117 4.38 3.51 -10.56
N ASP A 118 3.14 3.64 -10.07
CA ASP A 118 2.29 2.47 -9.80
C ASP A 118 1.84 1.75 -11.07
N ILE A 119 1.79 2.48 -12.20
CA ILE A 119 1.54 1.88 -13.51
C ILE A 119 2.62 0.85 -13.82
N VAL A 120 3.86 1.10 -13.40
CA VAL A 120 4.98 0.17 -13.57
C VAL A 120 4.85 -0.99 -12.57
N LYS A 121 4.67 -0.68 -11.28
CA LYS A 121 4.57 -1.68 -10.21
C LYS A 121 3.47 -2.71 -10.48
N PHE A 122 2.28 -2.26 -10.86
CA PHE A 122 1.11 -3.12 -11.09
C PHE A 122 0.89 -3.47 -12.57
N GLY A 123 1.68 -2.92 -13.51
CA GLY A 123 1.50 -3.14 -14.94
C GLY A 123 1.67 -4.60 -15.40
N LYS A 124 2.41 -5.41 -14.62
CA LYS A 124 2.54 -6.86 -14.85
C LYS A 124 1.35 -7.67 -14.29
N GLU A 125 0.50 -7.06 -13.48
CA GLU A 125 -0.61 -7.70 -12.74
C GLU A 125 -1.97 -7.50 -13.44
N LEU A 126 -1.99 -7.54 -14.78
CA LEU A 126 -3.19 -7.28 -15.60
C LEU A 126 -4.39 -8.15 -15.22
N ASP A 127 -4.10 -9.38 -14.81
CA ASP A 127 -5.08 -10.37 -14.36
C ASP A 127 -5.77 -9.94 -13.06
N ALA A 128 -5.01 -9.41 -12.10
CA ALA A 128 -5.53 -8.89 -10.83
C ALA A 128 -6.34 -7.60 -11.05
N ILE A 129 -5.83 -6.70 -11.91
CA ILE A 129 -6.50 -5.46 -12.30
C ILE A 129 -7.85 -5.77 -12.97
N GLY A 130 -7.89 -6.70 -13.92
CA GLY A 130 -9.11 -7.09 -14.62
C GLY A 130 -10.19 -7.63 -13.68
N ARG A 131 -9.81 -8.41 -12.66
CA ARG A 131 -10.76 -8.94 -11.66
C ARG A 131 -11.27 -7.86 -10.71
N PHE A 132 -10.40 -6.96 -10.26
CA PHE A 132 -10.83 -5.79 -9.50
C PHE A 132 -11.83 -4.96 -10.31
N GLY A 133 -11.55 -4.76 -11.60
CA GLY A 133 -12.48 -4.14 -12.56
C GLY A 133 -13.83 -4.86 -12.64
N ASN A 134 -13.84 -6.19 -12.73
CA ASN A 134 -15.09 -6.96 -12.79
C ASN A 134 -15.94 -6.80 -11.52
N VAL A 135 -15.31 -6.82 -10.34
CA VAL A 135 -16.03 -6.60 -9.07
C VAL A 135 -16.58 -5.18 -8.99
N LEU A 136 -15.79 -4.19 -9.41
CA LEU A 136 -16.26 -2.81 -9.51
C LEU A 136 -17.47 -2.71 -10.44
N ILE A 137 -17.42 -3.27 -11.64
CA ILE A 137 -18.50 -3.24 -12.63
C ILE A 137 -19.76 -3.98 -12.13
N ALA A 138 -19.62 -4.97 -11.24
CA ALA A 138 -20.78 -5.62 -10.64
C ALA A 138 -21.61 -4.66 -9.76
N SER A 139 -20.94 -3.69 -9.12
CA SER A 139 -21.59 -2.65 -8.32
C SER A 139 -22.35 -1.63 -9.18
N ASN A 140 -23.43 -1.04 -8.66
CA ASN A 140 -24.15 0.04 -9.36
C ASN A 140 -23.24 1.25 -9.64
N THR A 141 -22.35 1.58 -8.72
CA THR A 141 -21.38 2.66 -8.87
C THR A 141 -20.44 2.39 -10.05
N GLY A 142 -19.87 1.18 -10.14
CA GLY A 142 -18.96 0.83 -11.23
C GLY A 142 -19.64 0.75 -12.60
N LYS A 143 -20.93 0.39 -12.68
CA LYS A 143 -21.70 0.47 -13.94
C LYS A 143 -21.77 1.91 -14.45
N TRP A 144 -22.07 2.87 -13.58
CA TRP A 144 -22.08 4.30 -13.94
C TRP A 144 -20.69 4.80 -14.33
N MET A 145 -19.64 4.37 -13.63
CA MET A 145 -18.25 4.68 -13.99
C MET A 145 -17.89 4.14 -15.37
N ALA A 146 -18.29 2.90 -15.71
CA ALA A 146 -18.06 2.30 -17.02
C ALA A 146 -18.79 3.07 -18.14
N ILE A 147 -20.06 3.45 -17.92
CA ILE A 147 -20.81 4.29 -18.86
C ILE A 147 -20.10 5.64 -19.07
N GLY A 148 -19.68 6.28 -17.98
CA GLY A 148 -18.91 7.53 -18.03
C GLY A 148 -17.60 7.39 -18.80
N MET A 149 -16.88 6.28 -18.61
CA MET A 149 -15.63 5.99 -19.33
C MET A 149 -15.87 5.83 -20.84
N VAL A 150 -16.91 5.10 -21.25
CA VAL A 150 -17.29 4.97 -22.68
C VAL A 150 -17.66 6.32 -23.27
N ALA A 151 -18.47 7.11 -22.58
CA ALA A 151 -18.83 8.46 -23.03
C ALA A 151 -17.60 9.37 -23.15
N GLY A 152 -16.66 9.29 -22.19
CA GLY A 152 -15.38 9.99 -22.22
C GLY A 152 -14.53 9.59 -23.43
N LEU A 153 -14.38 8.29 -23.70
CA LEU A 153 -13.66 7.79 -24.87
C LEU A 153 -14.26 8.30 -26.19
N LEU A 154 -15.59 8.33 -26.31
CA LEU A 154 -16.26 8.91 -27.48
C LEU A 154 -15.96 10.41 -27.64
N ILE A 155 -15.96 11.17 -26.54
CA ILE A 155 -15.55 12.59 -26.54
C ILE A 155 -14.10 12.74 -27.02
N LEU A 156 -13.19 11.88 -26.54
CA LEU A 156 -11.78 11.91 -26.94
C LEU A 156 -11.59 11.60 -28.42
N ILE A 157 -12.35 10.64 -28.98
CA ILE A 157 -12.33 10.32 -30.42
C ILE A 157 -12.74 11.55 -31.25
N VAL A 158 -13.81 12.25 -30.85
CA VAL A 158 -14.26 13.48 -31.52
C VAL A 158 -13.25 14.61 -31.34
N ALA A 159 -12.59 14.69 -30.18
CA ALA A 159 -11.62 15.73 -29.87
C ALA A 159 -10.33 15.64 -30.69
N ILE A 160 -9.95 14.45 -31.17
CA ILE A 160 -8.79 14.23 -32.05
C ILE A 160 -8.99 14.84 -33.44
N LEU A 161 -10.24 15.11 -33.85
CA LEU A 161 -10.51 15.71 -35.16
C LEU A 161 -9.85 17.10 -35.30
N PRO A 162 -9.36 17.45 -36.51
CA PRO A 162 -8.71 18.73 -36.76
C PRO A 162 -9.62 19.90 -36.40
N ARG A 163 -9.02 21.03 -36.03
CA ARG A 163 -9.76 22.24 -35.60
C ARG A 163 -9.33 23.44 -36.46
N PRO A 164 -10.20 24.44 -36.70
CA PRO A 164 -9.80 25.65 -37.38
C PRO A 164 -8.98 26.55 -36.44
N ARG A 165 -7.97 27.23 -36.98
CA ARG A 165 -7.20 28.23 -36.23
C ARG A 165 -8.14 29.36 -35.79
N ARG A 166 -8.18 29.64 -34.48
CA ARG A 166 -9.01 30.71 -33.87
C ARG A 166 -8.21 31.45 -32.78
N PRO A 167 -7.40 32.46 -33.16
CA PRO A 167 -6.48 33.12 -32.23
C PRO A 167 -7.19 33.87 -31.11
N GLN A 168 -8.35 34.46 -31.37
CA GLN A 168 -9.16 35.13 -30.34
C GLN A 168 -9.68 34.15 -29.28
N LEU A 169 -10.14 32.96 -29.72
CA LEU A 169 -10.57 31.91 -28.81
C LEU A 169 -9.37 31.32 -28.04
N ALA A 170 -8.22 31.17 -28.70
CA ALA A 170 -6.98 30.75 -28.04
C ALA A 170 -6.56 31.74 -26.95
N LEU A 171 -6.62 33.05 -27.21
CA LEU A 171 -6.36 34.08 -26.20
C LEU A 171 -7.32 33.96 -25.01
N ALA A 172 -8.61 33.76 -25.26
CA ALA A 172 -9.58 33.53 -24.19
C ALA A 172 -9.23 32.29 -23.36
N CYS A 173 -8.81 31.20 -23.99
CA CYS A 173 -8.32 30.01 -23.28
C CYS A 173 -7.09 30.31 -22.40
N PHE A 174 -6.12 31.09 -22.89
CA PHE A 174 -4.94 31.45 -22.10
C PHE A 174 -5.26 32.39 -20.92
N VAL A 175 -6.15 33.36 -21.12
CA VAL A 175 -6.60 34.25 -20.05
C VAL A 175 -7.33 33.45 -18.96
N ALA A 176 -8.24 32.55 -19.37
CA ALA A 176 -8.92 31.66 -18.44
C ALA A 176 -7.94 30.72 -17.73
N ALA A 177 -6.95 30.16 -18.46
CA ALA A 177 -5.91 29.33 -17.87
C ALA A 177 -5.10 30.07 -16.80
N ALA A 178 -4.69 31.32 -17.08
CA ALA A 178 -3.98 32.14 -16.11
C ALA A 178 -4.81 32.41 -14.85
N ALA A 179 -6.11 32.70 -15.00
CA ALA A 179 -7.00 32.91 -13.86
C ALA A 179 -7.12 31.65 -12.98
N PHE A 180 -7.36 30.48 -13.59
CA PHE A 180 -7.43 29.21 -12.84
C PHE A 180 -6.10 28.80 -12.23
N PHE A 181 -4.97 29.11 -12.88
CA PHE A 181 -3.65 28.90 -12.31
C PHE A 181 -3.45 29.72 -11.03
N LEU A 182 -3.82 31.00 -11.04
CA LEU A 182 -3.76 31.86 -9.85
C LEU A 182 -4.66 31.35 -8.71
N VAL A 183 -5.85 30.80 -9.02
CA VAL A 183 -6.70 30.13 -8.02
C VAL A 183 -6.01 28.89 -7.44
N GLY A 184 -5.35 28.09 -8.28
CA GLY A 184 -4.58 26.92 -7.82
C GLY A 184 -3.40 27.28 -6.89
N LEU A 185 -2.80 28.45 -7.06
CA LEU A 185 -1.74 28.94 -6.18
C LEU A 185 -2.25 29.38 -4.79
N TRP A 186 -3.54 29.69 -4.65
CA TRP A 186 -4.10 30.14 -3.38
C TRP A 186 -4.40 28.97 -2.44
N GLN A 187 -3.57 28.76 -1.42
CA GLN A 187 -3.69 27.64 -0.48
C GLN A 187 -4.29 28.11 0.87
N PRO A 188 -5.60 27.90 1.15
CA PRO A 188 -6.16 28.18 2.47
C PRO A 188 -5.65 27.18 3.53
N MET A 189 -5.71 27.57 4.81
CA MET A 189 -5.14 26.85 5.96
C MET A 189 -5.52 25.36 5.97
N THR A 190 -4.48 24.52 6.05
CA THR A 190 -4.57 23.06 5.95
C THR A 190 -5.14 22.45 7.23
N MET A 191 -6.27 21.74 7.10
CA MET A 191 -6.83 20.95 8.19
C MET A 191 -6.00 19.67 8.34
N LYS A 192 -5.13 19.63 9.36
CA LYS A 192 -4.10 18.59 9.54
C LYS A 192 -4.64 17.14 9.62
N TYR A 193 -5.88 16.95 10.05
CA TYR A 193 -6.39 15.62 10.41
C TYR A 193 -7.15 14.90 9.29
N ILE A 194 -7.45 15.58 8.18
CA ILE A 194 -7.83 14.93 6.94
C ILE A 194 -6.52 14.83 6.18
N ASN A 195 -6.03 13.61 5.92
CA ASN A 195 -4.83 13.35 5.13
C ASN A 195 -4.75 14.33 3.95
N PHE A 196 -4.07 15.48 4.14
CA PHE A 196 -4.12 16.61 3.22
C PHE A 196 -3.77 16.22 1.78
N PRO A 197 -2.84 15.26 1.54
CA PRO A 197 -2.60 14.73 0.21
C PRO A 197 -3.85 14.26 -0.54
N LEU A 198 -4.89 13.73 0.14
CA LEU A 198 -6.15 13.33 -0.50
C LEU A 198 -6.87 14.50 -1.21
N LEU A 199 -6.62 15.73 -0.77
CA LEU A 199 -7.20 16.93 -1.35
C LEU A 199 -6.38 17.42 -2.55
N GLN A 200 -5.08 17.12 -2.60
CA GLN A 200 -4.20 17.47 -3.72
C GLN A 200 -4.60 16.73 -5.00
N ASN A 201 -4.25 17.30 -6.14
CA ASN A 201 -4.45 16.63 -7.42
C ASN A 201 -3.29 15.68 -7.74
N PHE A 202 -3.51 14.72 -8.63
CA PHE A 202 -2.50 13.70 -8.95
C PHE A 202 -1.18 14.28 -9.50
N ILE A 203 -1.18 15.44 -10.15
CA ILE A 203 0.07 16.07 -10.63
C ILE A 203 0.92 16.51 -9.43
N VAL A 204 0.31 17.21 -8.46
CA VAL A 204 1.00 17.66 -7.25
C VAL A 204 1.51 16.47 -6.44
N ALA A 205 0.68 15.43 -6.27
CA ALA A 205 1.06 14.21 -5.57
C ALA A 205 2.31 13.52 -6.17
N ASN A 206 2.46 13.56 -7.51
CA ASN A 206 3.64 13.01 -8.18
C ASN A 206 4.85 13.96 -8.21
N LEU A 207 4.65 15.29 -8.12
CA LEU A 207 5.74 16.27 -8.12
C LEU A 207 6.43 16.42 -6.77
N GLU A 208 5.68 16.24 -5.68
CA GLU A 208 6.21 16.34 -4.31
C GLU A 208 6.96 15.08 -3.87
N ASP A 209 6.87 13.98 -4.63
CA ASP A 209 7.56 12.74 -4.29
C ASP A 209 9.07 12.88 -4.48
N SER A 210 9.79 12.74 -3.36
CA SER A 210 11.25 12.82 -3.30
C SER A 210 11.89 11.51 -2.85
N VAL A 211 11.08 10.45 -2.71
CA VAL A 211 11.53 9.14 -2.22
C VAL A 211 12.72 8.65 -3.04
N ASP A 212 12.68 8.73 -4.37
CA ASP A 212 13.72 8.18 -5.24
C ASP A 212 14.89 9.15 -5.54
N ARG A 213 14.98 10.28 -4.82
CA ARG A 213 16.16 11.16 -4.93
C ARG A 213 17.41 10.43 -4.43
N ARG A 214 18.39 10.29 -5.32
CA ARG A 214 19.67 9.62 -5.05
C ARG A 214 20.53 10.40 -4.06
N TYR A 215 21.28 9.67 -3.25
CA TYR A 215 22.32 10.21 -2.38
C TYR A 215 23.62 10.43 -3.18
N SER A 216 24.33 11.52 -2.94
CA SER A 216 25.66 11.71 -3.51
C SER A 216 26.68 10.78 -2.85
N ALA A 217 27.74 10.45 -3.60
CA ALA A 217 28.84 9.65 -3.07
C ALA A 217 29.51 10.33 -1.87
N ALA A 218 29.72 11.65 -1.95
CA ALA A 218 30.32 12.46 -0.89
C ALA A 218 29.45 12.45 0.39
N TYR A 219 28.13 12.61 0.25
CA TYR A 219 27.21 12.52 1.38
C TYR A 219 27.24 11.12 2.01
N THR A 220 27.20 10.07 1.18
CA THR A 220 27.22 8.69 1.65
C THR A 220 28.50 8.35 2.41
N GLU A 221 29.66 8.76 1.89
CA GLU A 221 30.96 8.54 2.55
C GLU A 221 31.05 9.29 3.88
N ALA A 222 30.63 10.56 3.91
CA ALA A 222 30.59 11.35 5.14
C ALA A 222 29.66 10.72 6.19
N LEU A 223 28.45 10.30 5.77
CA LEU A 223 27.47 9.67 6.65
C LEU A 223 27.99 8.37 7.25
N ARG A 224 28.63 7.50 6.46
CA ARG A 224 29.23 6.24 6.95
C ARG A 224 30.35 6.48 7.97
N LYS A 225 31.11 7.57 7.81
CA LYS A 225 32.19 7.94 8.72
C LYS A 225 31.68 8.52 10.03
N GLU A 226 30.60 9.30 9.98
CA GLU A 226 30.04 9.97 11.15
C GLU A 226 29.07 9.10 11.95
N TYR A 227 28.33 8.22 11.27
CA TYR A 227 27.30 7.41 11.89
C TYR A 227 27.89 6.42 12.88
N LYS A 228 27.34 6.46 14.10
CA LYS A 228 27.59 5.47 15.13
C LYS A 228 26.30 4.68 15.31
N PRO A 229 26.26 3.37 15.05
CA PRO A 229 25.04 2.59 15.27
C PRO A 229 24.69 2.57 16.75
N LEU A 230 23.40 2.53 17.05
CA LEU A 230 22.94 2.22 18.40
C LEU A 230 23.41 0.82 18.78
N ALA A 231 23.99 0.67 19.97
CA ALA A 231 24.47 -0.62 20.43
C ALA A 231 23.29 -1.61 20.55
N PRO A 232 23.41 -2.85 20.05
CA PRO A 232 22.35 -3.83 20.23
C PRO A 232 22.17 -4.14 21.72
N VAL A 233 20.93 -4.42 22.11
CA VAL A 233 20.59 -4.87 23.46
C VAL A 233 20.50 -6.39 23.42
N CYS A 234 21.38 -7.05 24.17
CA CYS A 234 21.40 -8.51 24.27
C CYS A 234 21.11 -8.95 25.70
N GLU A 235 20.12 -9.81 25.87
CA GLU A 235 19.65 -10.28 27.17
C GLU A 235 19.59 -11.81 27.19
N ALA A 236 19.50 -12.40 28.38
CA ALA A 236 19.26 -13.83 28.51
C ALA A 236 17.85 -14.15 27.97
N GLY A 237 17.78 -15.12 27.08
CA GLY A 237 16.50 -15.63 26.59
C GLY A 237 15.89 -16.63 27.56
N ARG A 238 14.70 -17.09 27.24
CA ARG A 238 13.88 -17.93 28.11
C ARG A 238 13.95 -19.42 27.79
N ALA A 239 14.54 -19.76 26.65
CA ALA A 239 14.72 -21.14 26.17
C ALA A 239 13.44 -22.00 26.21
N LEU A 240 12.27 -21.37 26.01
CA LEU A 240 11.00 -22.10 25.93
C LEU A 240 10.86 -22.70 24.53
N ARG A 241 10.15 -23.82 24.41
CA ARG A 241 9.94 -24.50 23.11
C ARG A 241 8.47 -24.65 22.73
N PRO A 242 7.70 -23.56 22.60
CA PRO A 242 6.31 -23.65 22.17
C PRO A 242 6.18 -23.74 20.65
N ASN A 243 5.03 -24.22 20.18
CA ASN A 243 4.61 -23.98 18.80
C ASN A 243 4.09 -22.54 18.65
N ILE A 244 4.37 -21.90 17.52
CA ILE A 244 4.10 -20.48 17.32
C ILE A 244 3.17 -20.29 16.13
N ILE A 245 2.08 -19.56 16.32
CA ILE A 245 1.19 -19.09 15.26
C ILE A 245 1.25 -17.57 15.23
N VAL A 246 1.52 -16.98 14.06
CA VAL A 246 1.39 -15.55 13.81
C VAL A 246 0.33 -15.33 12.73
N ILE A 247 -0.71 -14.57 13.04
CA ILE A 247 -1.77 -14.20 12.10
C ILE A 247 -1.66 -12.72 11.80
N ALA A 248 -1.39 -12.42 10.53
CA ALA A 248 -1.54 -11.11 9.93
C ALA A 248 -2.97 -11.00 9.35
N VAL A 249 -3.82 -10.25 10.03
CA VAL A 249 -5.21 -10.02 9.61
C VAL A 249 -5.24 -8.79 8.71
N GLU A 250 -5.60 -8.99 7.45
CA GLU A 250 -5.67 -7.97 6.41
C GLU A 250 -6.48 -6.74 6.87
N SER A 251 -5.87 -5.56 6.82
CA SER A 251 -6.46 -4.25 7.11
C SER A 251 -7.07 -4.10 8.53
N LEU A 252 -6.79 -5.02 9.46
CA LEU A 252 -7.35 -4.97 10.83
C LEU A 252 -6.80 -3.78 11.61
N SER A 253 -7.69 -2.86 12.00
CA SER A 253 -7.36 -1.57 12.60
C SER A 253 -7.96 -1.43 13.99
N THR A 254 -7.36 -0.60 14.83
CA THR A 254 -7.87 -0.39 16.20
C THR A 254 -9.31 0.13 16.22
N TYR A 255 -9.70 0.98 15.27
CA TYR A 255 -11.06 1.54 15.20
C TYR A 255 -12.16 0.49 14.90
N HIS A 256 -11.82 -0.71 14.44
CA HIS A 256 -12.78 -1.81 14.28
C HIS A 256 -13.18 -2.44 15.62
N SER A 257 -12.32 -2.32 16.63
CA SER A 257 -12.50 -2.91 17.94
C SER A 257 -13.01 -1.90 18.97
N LYS A 258 -13.91 -2.38 19.83
CA LYS A 258 -14.40 -1.61 20.96
C LYS A 258 -13.38 -1.54 22.08
N LEU A 259 -12.65 -2.63 22.35
CA LEU A 259 -11.59 -2.68 23.33
C LEU A 259 -10.39 -1.80 22.94
N PHE A 260 -9.93 -1.88 21.69
CA PHE A 260 -8.72 -1.18 21.26
C PHE A 260 -8.99 0.28 20.85
N GLY A 261 -9.99 0.53 20.00
CA GLY A 261 -10.22 1.85 19.42
C GLY A 261 -11.39 2.63 20.02
N GLN A 262 -12.35 1.96 20.66
CA GLN A 262 -13.59 2.58 21.19
C GLN A 262 -14.40 3.36 20.14
N VAL A 263 -14.29 2.99 18.86
CA VAL A 263 -15.01 3.62 17.75
C VAL A 263 -16.14 2.72 17.27
N ASN A 264 -15.82 1.51 16.81
CA ASN A 264 -16.78 0.50 16.38
C ASN A 264 -16.70 -0.77 17.23
N ASP A 265 -17.61 -1.71 16.98
CA ASP A 265 -17.70 -3.01 17.67
C ASP A 265 -17.84 -4.14 16.64
N TYR A 266 -16.87 -4.22 15.72
CA TYR A 266 -16.85 -5.22 14.64
C TYR A 266 -16.06 -6.48 15.01
N THR A 267 -15.34 -6.47 16.14
CA THR A 267 -14.44 -7.56 16.54
C THR A 267 -14.68 -8.10 17.97
N PRO A 268 -15.92 -8.48 18.33
CA PRO A 268 -16.23 -8.93 19.69
C PRO A 268 -15.48 -10.20 20.13
N HIS A 269 -15.15 -11.12 19.20
CA HIS A 269 -14.40 -12.34 19.53
C HIS A 269 -12.93 -12.02 19.83
N LEU A 270 -12.28 -11.18 19.01
CA LEU A 270 -10.93 -10.69 19.27
C LEU A 270 -10.86 -9.96 20.62
N ASP A 271 -11.85 -9.12 20.93
CA ASP A 271 -11.95 -8.40 22.19
C ASP A 271 -12.10 -9.35 23.40
N ALA A 272 -12.81 -10.47 23.24
CA ALA A 272 -12.92 -11.49 24.28
C ALA A 272 -11.57 -12.22 24.49
N ILE A 273 -10.94 -12.67 23.41
CA ILE A 273 -9.61 -13.33 23.43
C ILE A 273 -8.58 -12.41 24.10
N ALA A 274 -8.58 -11.13 23.75
CA ALA A 274 -7.68 -10.12 24.32
C ALA A 274 -7.83 -9.99 25.84
N ARG A 275 -9.06 -9.94 26.37
CA ARG A 275 -9.31 -9.78 27.81
C ARG A 275 -8.86 -10.98 28.65
N GLU A 276 -8.80 -12.18 28.07
CA GLU A 276 -8.32 -13.40 28.73
C GLU A 276 -6.79 -13.56 28.64
N ASN A 277 -6.12 -12.77 27.80
CA ASN A 277 -4.73 -12.93 27.43
C ASN A 277 -3.95 -11.61 27.53
N ALA A 278 -2.79 -11.50 26.87
CA ALA A 278 -2.06 -10.25 26.76
C ALA A 278 -2.54 -9.48 25.53
N TYR A 279 -2.72 -8.16 25.66
CA TYR A 279 -3.04 -7.31 24.52
C TYR A 279 -2.33 -5.96 24.63
N PHE A 280 -2.10 -5.32 23.47
CA PHE A 280 -1.21 -4.17 23.34
C PHE A 280 -1.99 -2.99 22.76
N PRO A 281 -2.51 -2.07 23.61
CA PRO A 281 -3.35 -0.96 23.15
C PRO A 281 -2.63 0.07 22.27
N ASP A 282 -1.29 0.12 22.35
CA ASP A 282 -0.44 1.07 21.63
C ASP A 282 0.52 0.35 20.67
N PHE A 283 -0.03 -0.62 19.93
CA PHE A 283 0.69 -1.35 18.88
C PHE A 283 0.58 -0.65 17.53
N ILE A 284 1.71 -0.53 16.85
CA ILE A 284 1.88 0.29 15.65
C ILE A 284 2.38 -0.56 14.48
N ALA A 285 1.67 -0.54 13.37
CA ALA A 285 2.12 -1.08 12.11
C ALA A 285 3.28 -0.25 11.55
N ASN A 286 4.31 -0.92 11.02
CA ASN A 286 5.47 -0.25 10.46
C ASN A 286 5.27 0.18 9.00
N GLY A 287 4.19 -0.28 8.35
CA GLY A 287 3.85 0.08 6.98
C GLY A 287 2.35 0.33 6.79
N PHE A 288 2.00 0.70 5.56
CA PHE A 288 0.65 1.13 5.18
C PHE A 288 -0.07 0.13 4.24
N THR A 289 0.61 -0.95 3.86
CA THR A 289 0.14 -1.96 2.90
C THR A 289 0.58 -3.36 3.33
N THR A 290 -0.08 -4.41 2.85
CA THR A 290 0.19 -5.81 3.22
C THR A 290 1.66 -6.19 3.05
N ASP A 291 2.32 -5.78 1.95
CA ASP A 291 3.76 -6.05 1.75
C ASP A 291 4.61 -5.41 2.86
N GLY A 292 4.28 -4.20 3.30
CA GLY A 292 4.95 -3.54 4.40
C GLY A 292 4.74 -4.25 5.75
N GLY A 293 3.51 -4.66 6.04
CA GLY A 293 3.18 -5.42 7.25
C GLY A 293 3.91 -6.76 7.31
N LEU A 294 3.94 -7.49 6.20
CA LEU A 294 4.68 -8.75 6.09
C LEU A 294 6.19 -8.55 6.25
N ILE A 295 6.78 -7.54 5.61
CA ILE A 295 8.20 -7.20 5.78
C ILE A 295 8.50 -6.98 7.26
N ALA A 296 7.69 -6.18 7.95
CA ALA A 296 7.93 -5.87 9.36
C ALA A 296 7.79 -7.08 10.28
N LEU A 297 6.66 -7.81 10.17
CA LEU A 297 6.35 -8.97 11.01
C LEU A 297 7.32 -10.14 10.80
N ILE A 298 7.78 -10.35 9.55
CA ILE A 298 8.62 -11.51 9.20
C ILE A 298 10.11 -11.19 9.31
N THR A 299 10.55 -10.01 8.90
CA THR A 299 11.99 -9.69 8.81
C THR A 299 12.52 -8.86 9.97
N GLY A 300 11.64 -8.34 10.83
CA GLY A 300 12.04 -7.45 11.92
C GLY A 300 12.55 -6.10 11.46
N LYS A 301 12.31 -5.72 10.19
CA LYS A 301 12.79 -4.47 9.59
C LYS A 301 11.63 -3.58 9.20
N PRO A 302 11.66 -2.27 9.50
CA PRO A 302 10.65 -1.36 8.99
C PRO A 302 10.70 -1.31 7.45
N PRO A 303 9.54 -1.30 6.77
CA PRO A 303 9.44 -1.35 5.31
C PRO A 303 9.72 0.00 4.64
N ILE A 304 10.79 0.69 5.08
CA ILE A 304 11.24 1.95 4.52
C ILE A 304 11.61 1.71 3.05
N PRO A 305 11.02 2.45 2.09
CA PRO A 305 11.19 2.20 0.68
C PRO A 305 12.65 2.42 0.24
N ILE A 306 13.26 1.44 -0.42
CA ILE A 306 14.56 1.61 -1.07
C ILE A 306 14.46 2.55 -2.28
N LEU A 307 15.59 2.96 -2.84
CA LEU A 307 15.59 3.74 -4.09
C LEU A 307 15.06 2.88 -5.26
N GLY A 308 14.16 3.44 -6.05
CA GLY A 308 13.53 2.77 -7.19
C GLY A 308 12.50 1.72 -6.79
N ARG A 309 12.09 1.62 -5.51
CA ARG A 309 11.09 0.62 -5.07
C ARG A 309 9.80 0.73 -5.87
N TYR A 310 9.33 1.95 -6.13
CA TYR A 310 8.09 2.18 -6.86
C TYR A 310 8.29 2.12 -8.38
N GLU A 311 9.53 2.15 -8.87
CA GLU A 311 9.91 1.93 -10.27
C GLU A 311 10.07 0.43 -10.61
N SER A 312 9.85 -0.46 -9.63
CA SER A 312 10.00 -1.90 -9.73
C SER A 312 8.67 -2.63 -9.52
N ALA A 313 8.55 -3.80 -10.14
CA ALA A 313 7.46 -4.74 -9.86
C ALA A 313 7.75 -5.64 -8.63
N GLU A 314 8.97 -5.62 -8.10
CA GLU A 314 9.37 -6.42 -6.94
C GLU A 314 9.02 -5.71 -5.62
N ALA A 315 7.85 -5.99 -5.05
CA ALA A 315 7.37 -5.33 -3.83
C ALA A 315 8.28 -5.54 -2.60
N PHE A 316 9.02 -6.65 -2.56
CA PHE A 316 9.90 -7.05 -1.47
C PHE A 316 11.38 -6.70 -1.70
N SER A 317 11.69 -5.89 -2.72
CA SER A 317 13.08 -5.57 -3.07
C SER A 317 13.83 -4.91 -1.90
N GLY A 318 15.02 -5.41 -1.59
CA GLY A 318 15.85 -4.96 -0.46
C GLY A 318 15.54 -5.66 0.87
N PHE A 319 14.57 -6.59 0.90
CA PHE A 319 14.15 -7.34 2.09
C PHE A 319 14.23 -8.86 1.90
N GLU A 320 15.04 -9.33 0.97
CA GLU A 320 15.17 -10.76 0.61
C GLU A 320 16.14 -11.52 1.53
N SER A 321 16.94 -10.79 2.33
CA SER A 321 17.92 -11.41 3.22
C SER A 321 17.23 -12.14 4.38
N PRO A 322 17.55 -13.43 4.62
CA PRO A 322 17.01 -14.18 5.75
C PRO A 322 17.54 -13.67 7.10
N LYS A 323 18.62 -12.86 7.10
CA LYS A 323 19.27 -12.38 8.32
C LYS A 323 18.32 -11.54 9.19
N GLY A 324 18.03 -12.03 10.39
CA GLY A 324 17.10 -11.49 11.38
C GLY A 324 15.63 -11.82 11.10
N ALA A 325 15.32 -12.62 10.08
CA ALA A 325 13.95 -12.99 9.75
C ALA A 325 13.48 -14.22 10.54
N LEU A 326 12.16 -14.36 10.68
CA LEU A 326 11.53 -15.43 11.45
C LEU A 326 12.04 -16.83 11.07
N PRO A 327 12.17 -17.23 9.79
CA PRO A 327 12.69 -18.56 9.46
C PRO A 327 14.10 -18.78 10.00
N GLU A 328 15.04 -17.84 9.79
CA GLU A 328 16.41 -17.96 10.31
C GLU A 328 16.43 -18.08 11.84
N ILE A 329 15.66 -17.23 12.53
CA ILE A 329 15.56 -17.25 14.00
C ILE A 329 15.08 -18.62 14.47
N VAL A 330 13.94 -19.10 13.98
CA VAL A 330 13.35 -20.35 14.51
C VAL A 330 14.16 -21.59 14.09
N HIS A 331 14.77 -21.59 12.89
CA HIS A 331 15.67 -22.66 12.43
C HIS A 331 16.88 -22.82 13.34
N ALA A 332 17.46 -21.72 13.84
CA ALA A 332 18.58 -21.77 14.79
C ALA A 332 18.23 -22.52 16.10
N HIS A 333 16.94 -22.67 16.40
CA HIS A 333 16.41 -23.36 17.57
C HIS A 333 15.72 -24.70 17.24
N GLY A 334 15.88 -25.21 16.00
CA GLY A 334 15.39 -26.52 15.58
C GLY A 334 13.90 -26.57 15.21
N TYR A 335 13.32 -25.43 14.84
CA TYR A 335 11.95 -25.35 14.36
C TYR A 335 11.86 -25.51 12.84
N THR A 336 10.65 -25.76 12.34
CA THR A 336 10.27 -25.48 10.94
C THR A 336 9.39 -24.23 10.84
N ALA A 337 9.43 -23.54 9.71
CA ALA A 337 8.67 -22.32 9.42
C ALA A 337 7.75 -22.50 8.20
N HIS A 338 6.46 -22.24 8.36
CA HIS A 338 5.44 -22.48 7.36
C HIS A 338 4.59 -21.23 7.12
N PHE A 339 4.26 -20.93 5.86
CA PHE A 339 3.41 -19.81 5.48
C PHE A 339 2.08 -20.28 4.89
N PHE A 340 0.96 -19.70 5.30
CA PHE A 340 -0.38 -20.02 4.80
C PHE A 340 -1.13 -18.77 4.36
N THR A 341 -1.73 -18.82 3.18
CA THR A 341 -2.72 -17.83 2.74
C THR A 341 -3.69 -18.48 1.77
N THR A 342 -4.84 -17.86 1.57
CA THR A 342 -5.74 -18.22 0.48
C THR A 342 -5.46 -17.41 -0.78
N GLY A 343 -4.64 -16.35 -0.69
CA GLY A 343 -4.27 -15.48 -1.80
C GLY A 343 -3.31 -16.11 -2.80
N ASP A 344 -3.27 -15.56 -4.01
CA ASP A 344 -2.33 -15.97 -5.06
C ASP A 344 -0.89 -15.57 -4.68
N LEU A 345 0.00 -16.53 -4.47
CA LEU A 345 1.40 -16.28 -4.13
C LEU A 345 2.24 -15.78 -5.32
N GLY A 346 1.72 -15.84 -6.54
CA GLY A 346 2.29 -15.18 -7.71
C GLY A 346 2.15 -13.67 -7.66
N PHE A 347 1.12 -13.15 -6.96
CA PHE A 347 0.92 -11.71 -6.79
C PHE A 347 2.12 -11.09 -6.05
N LEU A 348 2.73 -10.07 -6.67
CA LEU A 348 3.96 -9.43 -6.19
C LEU A 348 5.15 -10.41 -6.00
N ASN A 349 5.13 -11.56 -6.68
CA ASN A 349 6.15 -12.60 -6.63
C ASN A 349 6.49 -13.07 -5.20
N LYS A 350 5.46 -13.17 -4.34
CA LYS A 350 5.61 -13.51 -2.92
C LYS A 350 6.28 -14.87 -2.70
N SER A 351 6.03 -15.86 -3.57
CA SER A 351 6.65 -17.18 -3.48
C SER A 351 8.19 -17.14 -3.57
N LYS A 352 8.76 -16.29 -4.45
CA LYS A 352 10.21 -16.06 -4.54
C LYS A 352 10.74 -15.52 -3.21
N TRP A 353 10.09 -14.50 -2.65
CA TRP A 353 10.53 -13.86 -1.41
C TRP A 353 10.45 -14.82 -0.21
N LEU A 354 9.36 -15.57 -0.05
CA LEU A 354 9.23 -16.56 1.02
C LEU A 354 10.31 -17.64 0.95
N LYS A 355 10.68 -18.06 -0.27
CA LYS A 355 11.79 -19.00 -0.50
C LYS A 355 13.14 -18.39 -0.13
N GLU A 356 13.41 -17.15 -0.52
CA GLU A 356 14.67 -16.44 -0.22
C GLU A 356 14.85 -16.20 1.28
N LEU A 357 13.76 -15.98 2.02
CA LEU A 357 13.76 -15.89 3.48
C LEU A 357 13.95 -17.24 4.19
N GLY A 358 13.79 -18.37 3.49
CA GLY A 358 14.02 -19.69 4.05
C GLY A 358 12.80 -20.35 4.71
N PHE A 359 11.56 -20.01 4.33
CA PHE A 359 10.40 -20.81 4.78
C PHE A 359 10.50 -22.25 4.26
N ASP A 360 10.16 -23.24 5.10
CA ASP A 360 10.16 -24.66 4.74
C ASP A 360 9.00 -25.02 3.80
N SER A 361 7.86 -24.35 3.95
CA SER A 361 6.75 -24.47 3.02
C SER A 361 5.89 -23.20 2.96
N TRP A 362 5.19 -23.01 1.85
CA TRP A 362 4.18 -21.98 1.68
C TRP A 362 3.00 -22.53 0.87
N GLU A 363 1.79 -22.15 1.24
CA GLU A 363 0.55 -22.54 0.55
C GLU A 363 -0.28 -21.31 0.20
N GLY A 364 -0.73 -21.25 -1.06
CA GLY A 364 -1.54 -20.15 -1.59
C GLY A 364 -2.84 -20.62 -2.27
N ALA A 365 -3.38 -19.77 -3.14
CA ALA A 365 -4.63 -20.00 -3.86
C ALA A 365 -4.69 -21.34 -4.63
N GLU A 366 -3.55 -21.87 -5.06
CA GLU A 366 -3.37 -23.12 -5.81
C GLU A 366 -3.54 -24.40 -4.96
N GLN A 367 -3.60 -24.27 -3.64
CA GLN A 367 -3.73 -25.41 -2.74
C GLN A 367 -5.06 -26.18 -3.03
N PRO A 368 -5.03 -27.51 -3.28
CA PRO A 368 -6.21 -28.30 -3.66
C PRO A 368 -7.43 -28.28 -2.72
N PHE A 369 -7.22 -28.14 -1.41
CA PHE A 369 -8.22 -27.90 -0.36
C PHE A 369 -9.14 -26.73 -0.71
N TYR A 370 -8.61 -25.72 -1.42
CA TYR A 370 -9.39 -24.55 -1.82
C TYR A 370 -10.22 -24.76 -3.10
N ASN A 371 -10.12 -25.90 -3.80
CA ASN A 371 -10.80 -26.13 -5.08
C ASN A 371 -12.34 -26.07 -4.99
N GLY A 372 -12.92 -26.45 -3.85
CA GLY A 372 -14.37 -26.40 -3.62
C GLY A 372 -14.89 -25.06 -3.07
N TRP A 373 -13.99 -24.12 -2.77
CA TRP A 373 -14.35 -22.85 -2.15
C TRP A 373 -14.64 -21.78 -3.20
N LYS A 374 -15.63 -20.93 -2.91
CA LYS A 374 -15.92 -19.77 -3.75
C LYS A 374 -14.71 -18.84 -3.75
N ARG A 375 -14.24 -18.48 -4.95
CA ARG A 375 -13.12 -17.55 -5.13
C ARG A 375 -13.62 -16.12 -5.23
N ARG A 376 -13.00 -15.20 -4.48
CA ARG A 376 -13.33 -13.76 -4.47
C ARG A 376 -12.12 -12.93 -4.92
N HIS A 377 -11.84 -11.83 -4.23
CA HIS A 377 -10.68 -10.97 -4.51
C HIS A 377 -9.38 -11.79 -4.55
N PHE A 378 -8.48 -11.43 -5.47
CA PHE A 378 -7.19 -12.11 -5.68
C PHE A 378 -7.26 -13.63 -5.91
N LYS A 379 -8.39 -14.16 -6.43
CA LYS A 379 -8.65 -15.61 -6.56
C LYS A 379 -8.58 -16.36 -5.21
N ALA A 380 -8.74 -15.63 -4.11
CA ALA A 380 -8.65 -16.17 -2.78
C ALA A 380 -9.95 -16.87 -2.36
N ALA A 381 -9.81 -17.98 -1.65
CA ALA A 381 -10.87 -18.49 -0.80
C ALA A 381 -11.02 -17.61 0.46
N GLU A 382 -12.15 -17.73 1.15
CA GLU A 382 -12.43 -16.98 2.37
C GLU A 382 -11.63 -17.46 3.59
N ASP A 383 -11.54 -16.63 4.64
CA ASP A 383 -10.65 -16.86 5.79
C ASP A 383 -11.03 -18.13 6.58
N LYS A 384 -12.30 -18.55 6.54
CA LYS A 384 -12.72 -19.84 7.09
C LYS A 384 -11.96 -21.00 6.44
N ALA A 385 -11.74 -20.94 5.13
CA ALA A 385 -11.00 -21.95 4.39
C ALA A 385 -9.53 -21.98 4.83
N LEU A 386 -8.91 -20.81 5.05
CA LEU A 386 -7.54 -20.70 5.54
C LEU A 386 -7.37 -21.43 6.88
N TYR A 387 -8.23 -21.11 7.84
CA TYR A 387 -8.13 -21.69 9.19
C TYR A 387 -8.48 -23.19 9.20
N GLN A 388 -9.46 -23.63 8.41
CA GLN A 388 -9.74 -25.07 8.28
C GLN A 388 -8.59 -25.84 7.60
N ARG A 389 -7.94 -25.25 6.59
CA ARG A 389 -6.75 -25.83 5.96
C ARG A 389 -5.61 -25.95 6.95
N PHE A 390 -5.37 -24.91 7.74
CA PHE A 390 -4.36 -24.95 8.79
C PHE A 390 -4.66 -26.01 9.86
N LEU A 391 -5.90 -26.08 10.36
CA LEU A 391 -6.29 -27.11 11.33
C LEU A 391 -6.11 -28.53 10.78
N GLN A 392 -6.40 -28.76 9.50
CA GLN A 392 -6.09 -30.02 8.83
C GLN A 392 -4.57 -30.31 8.81
N TRP A 393 -3.74 -29.30 8.52
CA TRP A 393 -2.29 -29.43 8.58
C TRP A 393 -1.79 -29.74 10.00
N LEU A 394 -2.36 -29.07 11.00
CA LEU A 394 -2.05 -29.28 12.41
C LEU A 394 -2.41 -30.69 12.88
N ASP A 395 -3.60 -31.18 12.53
CA ASP A 395 -4.09 -32.51 12.92
C ASP A 395 -3.24 -33.63 12.29
N ALA A 396 -2.70 -33.43 11.08
CA ALA A 396 -1.78 -34.37 10.46
C ALA A 396 -0.41 -34.47 11.17
N ARG A 397 -0.11 -33.56 12.11
CA ARG A 397 1.20 -33.42 12.79
C ARG A 397 1.14 -33.72 14.28
N GLN A 398 0.04 -34.25 14.82
CA GLN A 398 -0.09 -34.53 16.26
C GLN A 398 0.99 -35.47 16.83
N ASN A 399 1.63 -36.29 15.99
CA ASN A 399 2.73 -37.19 16.38
C ASN A 399 4.13 -36.63 16.09
N ASP A 400 4.24 -35.42 15.53
CA ASP A 400 5.51 -34.76 15.25
C ASP A 400 5.87 -33.83 16.42
N SER A 401 6.97 -34.15 17.12
CA SER A 401 7.47 -33.36 18.25
C SER A 401 8.34 -32.19 17.83
N THR A 402 8.63 -32.05 16.53
CA THR A 402 9.41 -30.94 15.99
C THR A 402 8.60 -29.65 16.18
N PRO A 403 9.13 -28.65 16.91
CA PRO A 403 8.42 -27.41 17.10
C PRO A 403 8.34 -26.64 15.77
N TRP A 404 7.32 -25.80 15.62
CA TRP A 404 7.07 -25.11 14.37
C TRP A 404 6.55 -23.70 14.57
N LEU A 405 6.78 -22.86 13.55
CA LEU A 405 6.18 -21.55 13.37
C LEU A 405 5.27 -21.58 12.14
N ALA A 406 4.02 -21.17 12.31
CA ALA A 406 3.07 -20.97 11.21
C ALA A 406 2.70 -19.50 11.11
N PHE A 407 3.00 -18.89 9.96
CA PHE A 407 2.58 -17.53 9.63
C PHE A 407 1.36 -17.58 8.71
N MET A 408 0.29 -16.87 9.05
CA MET A 408 -0.95 -16.83 8.27
C MET A 408 -1.25 -15.41 7.81
N LEU A 409 -1.65 -15.27 6.55
CA LEU A 409 -2.17 -14.01 5.99
C LEU A 409 -3.60 -14.21 5.51
N THR A 410 -4.54 -13.46 6.10
CA THR A 410 -5.95 -13.45 5.70
C THR A 410 -6.19 -12.55 4.48
N VAL A 411 -7.37 -12.65 3.85
CA VAL A 411 -7.69 -11.85 2.64
C VAL A 411 -9.12 -11.28 2.66
N SER A 412 -10.04 -11.85 3.44
CA SER A 412 -11.48 -11.56 3.33
C SER A 412 -11.87 -10.11 3.68
N THR A 413 -11.05 -9.42 4.46
CA THR A 413 -11.23 -8.02 4.86
C THR A 413 -10.59 -7.01 3.90
N HIS A 414 -10.00 -7.45 2.78
CA HIS A 414 -9.45 -6.51 1.79
C HIS A 414 -10.57 -5.69 1.12
N PRO A 415 -10.38 -4.38 0.89
CA PRO A 415 -11.30 -3.56 0.09
C PRO A 415 -11.60 -4.20 -1.28
N PRO A 416 -12.86 -4.18 -1.76
CA PRO A 416 -14.02 -3.41 -1.32
C PRO A 416 -14.91 -4.08 -0.24
N PHE A 417 -14.34 -4.91 0.65
CA PHE A 417 -15.03 -5.48 1.82
C PHE A 417 -16.24 -6.35 1.47
N VAL A 418 -16.01 -7.39 0.66
CA VAL A 418 -17.06 -8.35 0.31
C VAL A 418 -17.25 -9.33 1.46
N ASN A 419 -18.39 -9.24 2.15
CA ASN A 419 -18.76 -10.19 3.20
C ASN A 419 -19.03 -11.58 2.61
N PRO A 420 -18.27 -12.62 3.00
CA PRO A 420 -18.44 -13.97 2.46
C PRO A 420 -19.78 -14.67 2.76
N GLU A 421 -20.53 -14.24 3.79
CA GLU A 421 -21.76 -14.93 4.21
C GLU A 421 -23.00 -14.50 3.40
N ASN A 422 -23.04 -13.26 2.93
CA ASN A 422 -24.23 -12.68 2.29
C ASN A 422 -23.90 -11.89 1.00
N GLU A 423 -22.62 -11.79 0.63
CA GLU A 423 -22.12 -11.08 -0.55
C GLU A 423 -22.39 -9.57 -0.56
N SER A 424 -22.60 -8.97 0.62
CA SER A 424 -22.69 -7.51 0.76
C SER A 424 -21.31 -6.84 0.63
N PHE A 425 -21.31 -5.58 0.21
CA PHE A 425 -20.12 -4.73 0.09
C PHE A 425 -20.12 -3.72 1.22
N ASP A 426 -19.69 -4.15 2.41
CA ASP A 426 -19.63 -3.30 3.59
C ASP A 426 -18.53 -3.75 4.56
N GLU A 427 -17.81 -2.76 5.09
CA GLU A 427 -16.67 -2.96 5.98
C GLU A 427 -17.06 -3.70 7.28
N ALA A 428 -18.17 -3.30 7.90
CA ALA A 428 -18.64 -3.88 9.16
C ALA A 428 -18.90 -5.38 9.04
N GLY A 429 -19.59 -5.82 7.98
CA GLY A 429 -19.89 -7.21 7.69
C GLY A 429 -18.65 -8.04 7.40
N ALA A 430 -17.70 -7.51 6.62
CA ALA A 430 -16.43 -8.18 6.33
C ALA A 430 -15.60 -8.41 7.61
N PHE A 431 -15.48 -7.40 8.48
CA PHE A 431 -14.74 -7.53 9.74
C PHE A 431 -15.47 -8.42 10.77
N THR A 432 -16.80 -8.35 10.85
CA THR A 432 -17.59 -9.26 11.71
C THR A 432 -17.43 -10.71 11.28
N TYR A 433 -17.40 -10.98 9.96
CA TYR A 433 -17.10 -12.31 9.43
C TYR A 433 -15.70 -12.78 9.83
N ALA A 434 -14.68 -11.95 9.60
CA ALA A 434 -13.29 -12.30 9.90
C ALA A 434 -13.07 -12.54 11.39
N ASP A 435 -13.64 -11.69 12.26
CA ASP A 435 -13.62 -11.85 13.71
C ASP A 435 -14.26 -13.17 14.17
N LYS A 436 -15.42 -13.52 13.60
CA LYS A 436 -16.05 -14.83 13.84
C LYS A 436 -15.15 -16.00 13.44
N GLN A 437 -14.40 -15.88 12.34
CA GLN A 437 -13.45 -16.93 11.94
C GLN A 437 -12.23 -17.00 12.86
N ILE A 438 -11.75 -15.86 13.38
CA ILE A 438 -10.69 -15.81 14.40
C ILE A 438 -11.15 -16.51 15.68
N GLY A 439 -12.37 -16.22 16.13
CA GLY A 439 -12.99 -16.92 17.27
C GLY A 439 -13.07 -18.43 17.06
N MET A 440 -13.50 -18.87 15.87
CA MET A 440 -13.54 -20.28 15.50
C MET A 440 -12.16 -20.95 15.58
N LEU A 441 -11.11 -20.31 15.04
CA LEU A 441 -9.75 -20.85 15.13
C LEU A 441 -9.28 -20.94 16.58
N TYR A 442 -9.51 -19.91 17.39
CA TYR A 442 -9.13 -19.89 18.81
C TYR A 442 -9.79 -21.04 19.58
N ASP A 443 -11.09 -21.25 19.40
CA ASP A 443 -11.83 -22.34 20.03
C ASP A 443 -11.32 -23.72 19.60
N GLU A 444 -11.01 -23.91 18.31
CA GLU A 444 -10.47 -25.15 17.79
C GLU A 444 -9.04 -25.44 18.27
N LEU A 445 -8.22 -24.40 18.48
CA LEU A 445 -6.90 -24.51 19.11
C LEU A 445 -7.02 -24.87 20.60
N ALA A 446 -7.96 -24.25 21.31
CA ALA A 446 -8.22 -24.55 22.72
C ALA A 446 -8.65 -26.01 22.92
N LYS A 447 -9.54 -26.54 22.06
CA LYS A 447 -9.97 -27.96 22.08
C LYS A 447 -8.83 -28.95 21.84
N ARG A 448 -7.73 -28.51 21.22
CA ARG A 448 -6.52 -29.31 20.96
C ARG A 448 -5.43 -29.09 22.01
N ASP A 449 -5.75 -28.46 23.13
CA ASP A 449 -4.81 -28.10 24.20
C ASP A 449 -3.60 -27.27 23.73
N PHE A 450 -3.72 -26.59 22.58
CA PHE A 450 -2.59 -25.90 21.94
C PHE A 450 -1.91 -24.91 22.89
N PHE A 451 -2.70 -24.13 23.63
CA PHE A 451 -2.19 -23.04 24.47
C PHE A 451 -1.33 -23.50 25.66
N ARG A 452 -1.34 -24.79 26.03
CA ARG A 452 -0.48 -25.33 27.09
C ARG A 452 1.01 -25.13 26.79
N ASN A 453 1.39 -25.27 25.52
CA ASN A 453 2.75 -25.06 25.03
C ASN A 453 2.74 -24.42 23.64
N GLY A 454 1.87 -23.44 23.45
CA GLY A 454 1.64 -22.78 22.18
C GLY A 454 1.43 -21.28 22.39
N VAL A 455 1.86 -20.50 21.40
CA VAL A 455 1.67 -19.05 21.37
C VAL A 455 0.93 -18.69 20.09
N LEU A 456 -0.22 -18.03 20.23
CA LEU A 456 -0.97 -17.44 19.13
C LEU A 456 -0.82 -15.93 19.20
N MET A 457 -0.30 -15.32 18.14
CA MET A 457 -0.20 -13.89 17.97
C MET A 457 -1.12 -13.43 16.85
N ILE A 458 -1.94 -12.42 17.11
CA ILE A 458 -2.91 -11.88 16.16
C ILE A 458 -2.64 -10.39 16.03
N SER A 459 -2.30 -9.95 14.82
CA SER A 459 -2.03 -8.54 14.50
C SER A 459 -2.80 -8.13 13.25
N GLY A 460 -3.18 -6.86 13.15
CA GLY A 460 -3.36 -6.25 11.83
C GLY A 460 -2.03 -6.15 11.08
N ASP A 461 -2.04 -6.36 9.77
CA ASP A 461 -0.87 -6.15 8.91
C ASP A 461 -0.63 -4.67 8.61
N HIS A 462 -1.70 -3.88 8.51
CA HIS A 462 -1.69 -2.43 8.49
C HIS A 462 -3.07 -1.86 8.88
N ARG A 463 -3.14 -0.55 9.09
CA ARG A 463 -4.42 0.14 9.25
C ARG A 463 -5.17 0.14 7.90
N SER A 464 -6.49 -0.03 7.94
CA SER A 464 -7.39 -0.07 6.81
C SER A 464 -7.18 1.15 5.91
N MET A 465 -7.26 0.97 4.59
CA MET A 465 -7.03 2.03 3.61
C MET A 465 -8.28 2.91 3.41
N THR A 466 -8.95 3.25 4.50
CA THR A 466 -10.13 4.13 4.57
C THR A 466 -9.73 5.50 5.11
N PRO A 467 -10.59 6.52 5.07
CA PRO A 467 -10.32 7.79 5.74
C PRO A 467 -10.28 7.61 7.27
N LEU A 468 -9.51 8.44 7.98
CA LEU A 468 -9.62 8.54 9.44
C LEU A 468 -11.00 9.07 9.80
N SER A 469 -11.66 8.46 10.79
CA SER A 469 -12.86 9.08 11.37
C SER A 469 -12.49 10.18 12.38
N ALA A 470 -13.38 11.15 12.59
CA ALA A 470 -13.14 12.18 13.61
C ALA A 470 -13.06 11.59 15.03
N ALA A 471 -13.78 10.49 15.29
CA ALA A 471 -13.70 9.79 16.58
C ALA A 471 -12.33 9.14 16.79
N GLU A 472 -11.84 8.44 15.76
CA GLU A 472 -10.52 7.81 15.76
C GLU A 472 -9.40 8.86 15.94
N PHE A 473 -9.46 9.96 15.18
CA PHE A 473 -8.48 11.04 15.30
C PHE A 473 -8.52 11.73 16.68
N ARG A 474 -9.70 11.95 17.27
CA ARG A 474 -9.80 12.50 18.63
C ARG A 474 -9.16 11.58 19.67
N HIS A 475 -9.19 10.27 19.44
CA HIS A 475 -8.65 9.30 20.39
C HIS A 475 -7.13 9.14 20.25
N PHE A 476 -6.61 9.09 19.02
CA PHE A 476 -5.22 8.72 18.76
C PHE A 476 -4.37 9.78 18.05
N GLY A 477 -4.96 10.90 17.65
CA GLY A 477 -4.31 11.91 16.82
C GLY A 477 -3.76 11.32 15.53
N ASP A 478 -2.61 11.83 15.10
CA ASP A 478 -1.93 11.41 13.87
C ASP A 478 -1.48 9.93 13.91
N SER A 479 -1.24 9.36 15.10
CA SER A 479 -0.88 7.94 15.25
C SER A 479 -2.00 6.97 14.86
N ALA A 480 -3.24 7.46 14.71
CA ALA A 480 -4.37 6.67 14.22
C ALA A 480 -4.06 5.94 12.89
N LEU A 481 -3.26 6.57 12.01
CA LEU A 481 -2.94 6.03 10.68
C LEU A 481 -2.10 4.76 10.72
N ALA A 482 -1.48 4.47 11.85
CA ALA A 482 -0.55 3.35 11.99
C ALA A 482 -1.02 2.31 13.03
N ARG A 483 -2.15 2.53 13.72
CA ARG A 483 -2.55 1.68 14.85
C ARG A 483 -3.30 0.42 14.43
N THR A 484 -2.77 -0.73 14.82
CA THR A 484 -3.41 -2.04 14.65
C THR A 484 -3.59 -2.75 15.99
N PRO A 485 -4.64 -3.58 16.18
CA PRO A 485 -4.76 -4.43 17.34
C PRO A 485 -3.62 -5.46 17.38
N PHE A 486 -3.14 -5.78 18.57
CA PHE A 486 -2.21 -6.89 18.78
C PHE A 486 -2.55 -7.66 20.06
N VAL A 487 -2.67 -8.99 19.92
CA VAL A 487 -3.05 -9.92 20.98
C VAL A 487 -2.08 -11.09 20.99
N VAL A 488 -1.65 -11.52 22.18
CA VAL A 488 -0.83 -12.70 22.40
C VAL A 488 -1.57 -13.65 23.33
N ALA A 489 -2.09 -14.75 22.79
CA ALA A 489 -2.80 -15.79 23.52
C ALA A 489 -1.93 -17.03 23.78
N THR A 490 -1.80 -17.41 25.04
CA THR A 490 -0.98 -18.54 25.50
C THR A 490 -1.28 -18.86 26.97
N GLN A 491 -0.90 -20.05 27.46
CA GLN A 491 -0.83 -20.36 28.91
C GLN A 491 0.58 -20.22 29.48
N LEU A 492 1.59 -19.93 28.64
CA LEU A 492 2.95 -19.68 29.12
C LEU A 492 3.01 -18.45 30.04
N PRO A 493 4.02 -18.37 30.93
CA PRO A 493 4.16 -17.26 31.86
C PRO A 493 4.69 -16.01 31.13
N ILE A 494 3.78 -15.30 30.45
CA ILE A 494 4.00 -13.97 29.88
C ILE A 494 3.13 -12.93 30.61
N ALA A 495 3.26 -11.65 30.28
CA ALA A 495 2.37 -10.60 30.76
C ALA A 495 0.89 -10.92 30.45
N ARG A 496 -0.04 -10.42 31.27
CA ARG A 496 -1.50 -10.62 31.11
C ARG A 496 -2.23 -9.28 31.13
N GLY A 497 -3.37 -9.21 30.46
CA GLY A 497 -4.15 -7.99 30.33
C GLY A 497 -3.49 -6.97 29.42
N ALA A 498 -3.77 -5.68 29.65
CA ALA A 498 -3.19 -4.59 28.87
C ALA A 498 -1.70 -4.45 29.18
N VAL A 499 -0.86 -4.60 28.16
CA VAL A 499 0.57 -4.31 28.24
C VAL A 499 0.81 -2.88 27.80
N ALA A 500 1.29 -2.05 28.73
CA ALA A 500 1.52 -0.64 28.50
C ALA A 500 2.84 -0.38 27.73
N GLY A 501 2.85 0.67 26.92
CA GLY A 501 4.00 1.09 26.12
C GLY A 501 3.77 0.92 24.62
N LYS A 502 4.61 1.58 23.82
CA LYS A 502 4.56 1.48 22.36
C LYS A 502 5.28 0.23 21.89
N PHE A 503 4.58 -0.59 21.14
CA PHE A 503 5.12 -1.78 20.49
C PHE A 503 4.82 -1.71 18.99
N GLN A 504 5.53 -2.49 18.20
CA GLN A 504 5.43 -2.45 16.75
C GLN A 504 5.65 -3.83 16.13
N GLN A 505 5.30 -3.98 14.85
CA GLN A 505 5.40 -5.25 14.13
C GLN A 505 6.83 -5.81 14.10
N VAL A 506 7.84 -4.94 13.97
CA VAL A 506 9.24 -5.37 13.99
C VAL A 506 9.69 -5.95 15.33
N ASP A 507 8.94 -5.75 16.41
CA ASP A 507 9.23 -6.32 17.73
C ASP A 507 8.86 -7.81 17.81
N VAL A 508 8.13 -8.36 16.82
CA VAL A 508 7.77 -9.79 16.78
C VAL A 508 8.99 -10.68 16.70
N THR A 509 9.96 -10.33 15.83
CA THR A 509 11.20 -11.10 15.66
C THR A 509 12.04 -11.21 16.94
N PRO A 510 12.44 -10.10 17.63
CA PRO A 510 13.20 -10.21 18.87
C PRO A 510 12.38 -10.82 20.02
N SER A 511 11.05 -10.63 20.04
CA SER A 511 10.20 -11.25 21.06
C SER A 511 10.19 -12.78 20.93
N ILE A 512 10.12 -13.31 19.70
CA ILE A 512 10.23 -14.76 19.47
C ILE A 512 11.63 -15.26 19.83
N ASP A 513 12.68 -14.57 19.36
CA ASP A 513 14.08 -14.93 19.67
C ASP A 513 14.31 -15.02 21.18
N GLU A 514 13.79 -14.05 21.94
CA GLU A 514 13.89 -14.06 23.41
C GLU A 514 13.09 -15.19 24.06
N LEU A 515 11.92 -15.53 23.52
CA LEU A 515 11.11 -16.61 24.05
C LEU A 515 11.79 -17.97 23.87
N ILE A 516 12.42 -18.23 22.72
CA ILE A 516 12.91 -19.55 22.33
C ILE A 516 14.41 -19.76 22.51
N GLY A 517 15.18 -18.68 22.50
CA GLY A 517 16.64 -18.71 22.60
C GLY A 517 17.16 -18.71 24.03
N ASP A 518 18.42 -19.10 24.20
CA ASP A 518 19.18 -18.96 25.45
C ASP A 518 19.67 -17.52 25.66
N ARG A 519 19.82 -16.79 24.56
CA ARG A 519 20.21 -15.38 24.50
C ARG A 519 19.58 -14.77 23.27
N ALA A 520 18.98 -13.60 23.42
CA ALA A 520 18.41 -12.85 22.32
C ALA A 520 19.06 -11.48 22.21
N CYS A 521 19.18 -10.99 20.98
CA CYS A 521 19.73 -9.67 20.71
C CYS A 521 18.77 -8.89 19.81
N ARG A 522 18.47 -7.65 20.18
CA ARG A 522 17.63 -6.73 19.40
C ARG A 522 18.37 -5.45 19.10
N SER A 523 17.95 -4.74 18.06
CA SER A 523 18.40 -3.36 17.89
C SER A 523 17.86 -2.50 19.05
N ALA A 524 18.59 -1.45 19.44
CA ALA A 524 18.14 -0.60 20.54
C ALA A 524 16.80 0.12 20.27
N GLY A 525 16.40 0.23 19.00
CA GLY A 525 15.11 0.80 18.60
C GLY A 525 13.92 -0.12 18.87
N GLN A 526 14.13 -1.45 18.77
CA GLN A 526 13.07 -2.46 18.90
C GLN A 526 12.68 -2.70 20.36
N GLY A 527 11.41 -3.02 20.59
CA GLY A 527 10.92 -3.58 21.84
C GLY A 527 11.00 -5.11 21.88
N THR A 528 10.53 -5.69 22.98
CA THR A 528 10.29 -7.13 23.16
C THR A 528 9.11 -7.31 24.11
N PHE A 529 8.08 -8.04 23.67
CA PHE A 529 6.83 -8.20 24.42
C PHE A 529 6.62 -9.58 25.04
N LEU A 530 7.47 -10.56 24.71
CA LEU A 530 7.50 -11.88 25.35
C LEU A 530 8.51 -11.97 26.51
N SER A 531 9.25 -10.87 26.73
CA SER A 531 10.09 -10.62 27.89
C SER A 531 9.30 -10.42 29.17
N MET A 532 9.99 -10.58 30.30
CA MET A 532 9.43 -10.40 31.64
C MET A 532 10.36 -9.51 32.48
N PRO A 533 10.03 -8.22 32.67
CA PRO A 533 8.85 -7.51 32.14
C PRO A 533 8.98 -7.15 30.64
N PRO A 534 7.85 -7.00 29.91
CA PRO A 534 7.81 -6.44 28.55
C PRO A 534 8.57 -5.12 28.44
N GLN A 535 9.34 -4.95 27.37
CA GLN A 535 10.09 -3.74 27.07
C GLN A 535 9.53 -3.07 25.80
N PRO A 536 8.95 -1.86 25.90
CA PRO A 536 8.46 -1.15 24.73
C PRO A 536 9.59 -0.73 23.80
N ALA A 537 9.24 -0.41 22.55
CA ALA A 537 10.16 0.15 21.58
C ALA A 537 10.65 1.54 22.03
N HIS A 538 11.92 1.83 21.77
CA HIS A 538 12.49 3.16 22.00
C HIS A 538 11.92 4.18 21.01
N PHE A 539 11.78 3.77 19.76
CA PHE A 539 11.03 4.49 18.73
C PHE A 539 10.36 3.53 17.75
N VAL A 540 9.32 4.01 17.08
CA VAL A 540 8.65 3.29 15.99
C VAL A 540 8.82 4.08 14.71
N ALA A 541 9.22 3.41 13.62
CA ALA A 541 9.26 3.98 12.28
C ALA A 541 8.11 3.39 11.43
N HIS A 542 7.20 4.25 10.99
CA HIS A 542 6.07 3.89 10.15
C HIS A 542 6.21 4.53 8.75
N ALA A 543 6.35 3.69 7.73
CA ALA A 543 6.39 4.13 6.34
C ALA A 543 4.98 4.51 5.87
N ARG A 544 4.79 5.80 5.58
CA ARG A 544 3.52 6.40 5.17
C ARG A 544 3.26 6.16 3.68
N SER A 545 2.98 4.96 3.17
CA SER A 545 2.86 4.77 1.70
C SER A 545 1.89 5.74 0.98
N ASP A 546 0.97 6.39 1.71
CA ASP A 546 0.16 7.54 1.26
C ASP A 546 0.98 8.80 0.94
N ARG A 547 2.11 9.00 1.63
CA ARG A 547 3.18 9.97 1.43
C ARG A 547 4.54 9.25 1.34
N ARG A 548 4.87 8.76 0.15
CA ARG A 548 6.03 7.86 -0.10
C ARG A 548 7.38 8.36 0.41
N SER A 549 7.57 9.68 0.44
CA SER A 549 8.79 10.32 0.92
C SER A 549 8.77 10.63 2.42
N GLU A 550 7.72 10.27 3.17
CA GLU A 550 7.62 10.51 4.61
C GLU A 550 7.67 9.19 5.41
N VAL A 551 8.41 9.22 6.52
CA VAL A 551 8.41 8.17 7.53
C VAL A 551 8.02 8.82 8.85
N ASP A 552 6.91 8.38 9.44
CA ASP A 552 6.54 8.85 10.77
C ASP A 552 7.38 8.14 11.83
N VAL A 553 7.83 8.93 12.80
CA VAL A 553 8.62 8.46 13.93
C VAL A 553 7.86 8.75 15.22
N TYR A 554 7.46 7.71 15.92
CA TYR A 554 6.78 7.80 17.21
C TYR A 554 7.75 7.47 18.35
N PHE A 555 7.79 8.30 19.38
CA PHE A 555 8.66 8.12 20.55
C PHE A 555 8.03 8.79 21.77
N GLY A 556 7.99 8.08 22.91
CA GLY A 556 7.20 8.51 24.06
C GLY A 556 5.76 8.83 23.63
N ASN A 557 5.25 10.01 23.98
CA ASN A 557 3.94 10.51 23.52
C ASN A 557 4.05 11.53 22.37
N GLN A 558 5.22 11.61 21.71
CA GLN A 558 5.49 12.57 20.64
C GLN A 558 5.57 11.86 19.28
N GLN A 559 5.40 12.66 18.24
CA GLN A 559 5.54 12.24 16.86
C GLN A 559 6.35 13.28 16.09
N ALA A 560 7.22 12.78 15.22
CA ALA A 560 7.92 13.53 14.20
C ALA A 560 7.84 12.78 12.87
N SER A 561 8.39 13.37 11.82
CA SER A 561 8.52 12.71 10.52
C SER A 561 9.90 12.92 9.92
N ILE A 562 10.39 11.94 9.19
CA ILE A 562 11.59 12.04 8.35
C ILE A 562 11.13 12.20 6.91
N VAL A 563 11.58 13.27 6.25
CA VAL A 563 11.40 13.45 4.81
C VAL A 563 12.61 12.86 4.09
N LEU A 564 12.37 11.88 3.23
CA LEU A 564 13.34 11.18 2.39
C LEU A 564 13.56 11.96 1.10
N ALA A 565 14.72 12.59 0.93
CA ALA A 565 15.00 13.47 -0.20
C ALA A 565 16.49 13.47 -0.62
N GLY A 566 17.12 12.30 -0.66
CA GLY A 566 18.57 12.18 -0.92
C GLY A 566 19.38 12.95 0.13
N ASP A 567 20.38 13.71 -0.31
CA ASP A 567 21.22 14.56 0.56
C ASP A 567 20.42 15.64 1.32
N GLN A 568 19.19 15.93 0.89
CA GLN A 568 18.29 16.91 1.52
C GLN A 568 17.29 16.27 2.51
N SER A 569 17.50 14.99 2.84
CA SER A 569 16.67 14.29 3.83
C SER A 569 16.74 15.02 5.18
N ARG A 570 15.59 15.15 5.87
CA ARG A 570 15.50 15.98 7.08
C ARG A 570 14.46 15.50 8.07
N TRP A 571 14.73 15.76 9.34
CA TRP A 571 13.79 15.57 10.44
C TRP A 571 12.84 16.77 10.58
N VAL A 572 11.55 16.51 10.75
CA VAL A 572 10.49 17.50 10.92
C VAL A 572 9.71 17.20 12.19
N GLY A 573 9.63 18.18 13.11
CA GLY A 573 8.92 18.04 14.38
C GLY A 573 9.84 17.98 15.61
N PRO A 574 9.30 17.58 16.79
CA PRO A 574 10.06 17.41 18.03
C PRO A 574 11.20 16.41 17.85
N LYS A 575 12.32 16.59 18.56
CA LYS A 575 13.54 15.79 18.42
C LYS A 575 13.89 15.12 19.74
N PRO A 576 13.91 13.77 19.83
CA PRO A 576 14.53 13.08 20.96
C PRO A 576 16.05 13.29 20.93
N ASP A 577 16.77 12.97 22.00
CA ASP A 577 18.21 13.22 22.10
C ASP A 577 19.02 12.54 20.98
N ASP A 578 18.57 11.36 20.53
CA ASP A 578 19.18 10.54 19.49
C ASP A 578 18.53 10.68 18.11
N TRP A 579 17.74 11.74 17.88
CA TRP A 579 17.02 11.97 16.61
C TRP A 579 17.91 11.86 15.36
N LYS A 580 19.14 12.38 15.44
CA LYS A 580 20.10 12.36 14.33
C LYS A 580 20.57 10.93 14.05
N GLN A 581 20.82 10.16 15.11
CA GLN A 581 21.24 8.76 15.00
C GLN A 581 20.12 7.91 14.38
N ILE A 582 18.86 8.13 14.78
CA ILE A 582 17.70 7.47 14.19
C ILE A 582 17.60 7.79 12.69
N MET A 583 17.65 9.07 12.32
CA MET A 583 17.54 9.52 10.93
C MET A 583 18.69 9.02 10.05
N ASP A 584 19.93 9.12 10.54
CA ASP A 584 21.13 8.67 9.85
C ASP A 584 21.10 7.14 9.66
N GLY A 585 20.64 6.39 10.68
CA GLY A 585 20.48 4.94 10.61
C GLY A 585 19.48 4.51 9.54
N ILE A 586 18.30 5.12 9.52
CA ILE A 586 17.29 4.87 8.46
C ILE A 586 17.85 5.22 7.08
N THR A 587 18.59 6.32 6.98
CA THR A 587 19.22 6.75 5.71
C THR A 587 20.27 5.75 5.25
N LEU A 588 21.14 5.27 6.14
CA LEU A 588 22.16 4.28 5.82
C LEU A 588 21.57 2.92 5.47
N GLU A 589 20.56 2.45 6.20
CA GLU A 589 19.84 1.22 5.83
C GLU A 589 19.28 1.32 4.42
N ARG A 590 18.73 2.48 4.07
CA ARG A 590 18.18 2.73 2.74
C ARG A 590 19.27 2.73 1.66
N ILE A 591 20.44 3.29 1.94
CA ILE A 591 21.61 3.26 1.06
C ILE A 591 22.14 1.82 0.92
N ASP A 592 22.24 1.08 2.03
CA ASP A 592 22.82 -0.27 2.10
C ASP A 592 21.96 -1.32 1.40
N ARG A 593 20.64 -1.16 1.44
CA ARG A 593 19.71 -2.02 0.67
C ARG A 593 19.75 -1.73 -0.84
N GLY A 594 20.35 -0.61 -1.24
CA GLY A 594 20.62 -0.27 -2.64
C GLY A 594 19.41 0.21 -3.43
N THR A 595 19.46 0.01 -4.74
CA THR A 595 18.38 0.30 -5.68
C THR A 595 17.68 -1.00 -6.08
N ALA A 596 16.39 -0.93 -6.39
CA ALA A 596 15.68 -2.09 -6.95
C ALA A 596 16.40 -2.61 -8.21
N LYS A 597 16.62 -3.94 -8.28
CA LYS A 597 17.44 -4.57 -9.33
C LYS A 597 16.79 -4.53 -10.72
N GLU A 598 15.46 -4.54 -10.77
CA GLU A 598 14.69 -4.28 -11.98
C GLU A 598 14.12 -2.86 -11.93
N ASN A 599 14.74 -1.91 -12.65
CA ASN A 599 14.16 -0.61 -12.95
C ASN A 599 13.67 -0.60 -14.40
N TYR A 600 12.42 -0.21 -14.63
CA TYR A 600 11.88 -0.11 -15.99
C TYR A 600 12.56 1.00 -16.82
N ILE A 601 13.11 2.03 -16.17
CA ILE A 601 13.93 3.05 -16.83
C ILE A 601 15.22 2.41 -17.38
N ASP A 602 15.87 1.55 -16.60
CA ASP A 602 17.06 0.82 -17.06
C ASP A 602 16.69 -0.19 -18.16
N LEU A 603 15.54 -0.87 -18.07
CA LEU A 603 15.02 -1.73 -19.15
C LEU A 603 14.71 -0.96 -20.44
N LEU A 604 14.12 0.24 -20.34
CA LEU A 604 13.89 1.11 -21.49
C LEU A 604 15.23 1.59 -22.07
N ILE A 605 16.13 2.09 -21.24
CA ILE A 605 17.46 2.55 -21.65
C ILE A 605 18.24 1.40 -22.31
N ASP A 606 18.24 0.20 -21.74
CA ASP A 606 18.89 -0.99 -22.29
C ASP A 606 18.21 -1.50 -23.57
N SER A 607 16.89 -1.33 -23.69
CA SER A 607 16.15 -1.68 -24.92
C SER A 607 16.49 -0.75 -26.09
N PHE A 608 16.91 0.49 -25.80
CA PHE A 608 17.39 1.47 -26.78
C PHE A 608 18.92 1.54 -26.85
N ALA A 609 19.63 0.87 -25.94
CA ALA A 609 21.08 0.77 -25.98
C ALA A 609 21.49 -0.10 -27.18
N PRO A 610 22.48 0.34 -27.97
CA PRO A 610 22.99 -0.48 -29.07
C PRO A 610 23.54 -1.77 -28.48
N LYS A 611 22.93 -2.90 -28.86
CA LYS A 611 23.41 -4.23 -28.44
C LYS A 611 24.90 -4.35 -28.76
N PRO A 612 25.76 -4.79 -27.82
CA PRO A 612 27.16 -5.01 -28.12
C PRO A 612 27.26 -6.04 -29.26
N ALA A 613 28.12 -5.76 -30.23
CA ALA A 613 28.35 -6.65 -31.35
C ALA A 613 28.81 -8.01 -30.80
N GLU A 614 28.05 -9.07 -31.12
CA GLU A 614 28.43 -10.45 -30.79
C GLU A 614 29.84 -10.71 -31.33
N SER A 615 30.82 -10.86 -30.45
CA SER A 615 32.11 -11.40 -30.84
C SER A 615 31.88 -12.86 -31.23
N LYS A 616 31.88 -13.14 -32.53
CA LYS A 616 31.88 -14.52 -33.03
C LYS A 616 33.08 -15.27 -32.44
N ALA A 617 32.81 -16.18 -31.52
CA ALA A 617 33.81 -17.14 -31.08
C ALA A 617 34.25 -17.99 -32.30
N PRO A 618 35.55 -18.25 -32.48
CA PRO A 618 36.01 -19.10 -33.58
C PRO A 618 35.49 -20.54 -33.39
N PRO A 619 35.13 -21.24 -34.47
CA PRO A 619 34.57 -22.58 -34.39
C PRO A 619 35.61 -23.57 -33.84
N ALA A 620 35.17 -24.43 -32.91
CA ALA A 620 35.98 -25.52 -32.37
C ALA A 620 36.37 -26.52 -33.48
N PRO A 621 37.59 -27.09 -33.45
CA PRO A 621 38.03 -28.05 -34.45
C PRO A 621 37.23 -29.35 -34.35
N SER A 622 36.76 -29.85 -35.50
CA SER A 622 36.02 -31.10 -35.61
C SER A 622 36.92 -32.30 -35.28
N ALA A 623 36.49 -33.14 -34.34
CA ALA A 623 37.06 -34.47 -34.17
C ALA A 623 36.67 -35.32 -35.38
N ALA A 624 37.68 -35.78 -36.12
CA ALA A 624 37.53 -36.85 -37.11
C ALA A 624 37.54 -38.21 -36.41
N HIS A 625 36.84 -39.16 -37.03
CA HIS A 625 36.56 -40.54 -36.62
C HIS A 625 37.72 -41.35 -36.05
#